data_AF-A0A1F5DNH9-F1
#
_entry.id   AF-A0A1F5DNH9-F1
#
_cell.length_a   1.000
_cell.length_b   1.000
_cell.length_c   1.000
_cell.angle_alpha   90.00
_cell.angle_beta   90.00
_cell.angle_gamma   90.00
#
_symmetry.space_group_name_H-M   'P 1'
#
loop_
_entity.id
_entity.type
_entity.pdbx_description
1 polymer ?
#
loop_
_entity_poly.entity_id
_entity_poly.type
_entity_poly.pdbx_seq_one_letter_code
_entity_poly.pdbx_strand_id
1 'polypeptide(L)'
;MKLWPKKSEEIGSTQDYLKFAEIRDSVIITKKGELRAIIMVSSINFALKSEQEQDAIVFAYQNFLNSMNFPIQIVMQSKKLDLSKYLQKLKQASKNQTNELLRMQTIDYIDFIERLIKIANIMDKKFFVVIPFAPPPKIQPVAKDFKGIIKNAQTPALQITLDEFNSWKQELKQRIEVIQSGLGSVGIRSAQLNTQQIIELLYEIYNPEEASKEKLTEAEELSAEVIESELEKPAPKENPPAGGKEESESAAATTSAGK
;
A
#
# COMPACT_ATOMS: atom_id res chain seq x y z
N MET A 1 -44.03 -16.94 33.94
CA MET A 1 -43.55 -15.89 33.01
C MET A 1 -42.13 -16.26 32.61
N LYS A 2 -41.95 -16.92 31.45
CA LYS A 2 -40.67 -17.51 31.02
C LYS A 2 -39.97 -16.47 30.14
N LEU A 3 -38.89 -15.87 30.65
CA LEU A 3 -38.06 -14.91 29.94
C LEU A 3 -37.31 -15.64 28.82
N TRP A 4 -37.47 -15.21 27.57
CA TRP A 4 -36.68 -15.70 26.44
C TRP A 4 -35.21 -15.30 26.63
N PRO A 5 -34.23 -16.20 26.38
CA PRO A 5 -32.84 -15.81 26.36
C PRO A 5 -32.59 -14.91 25.14
N LYS A 6 -32.16 -13.67 25.38
CA LYS A 6 -31.61 -12.80 24.32
C LYS A 6 -30.36 -13.49 23.78
N LYS A 7 -30.45 -14.00 22.56
CA LYS A 7 -29.29 -14.42 21.77
C LYS A 7 -28.46 -13.15 21.53
N SER A 8 -27.31 -13.04 22.18
CA SER A 8 -26.30 -12.05 21.80
C SER A 8 -25.88 -12.39 20.38
N GLU A 9 -26.21 -11.53 19.42
CA GLU A 9 -25.61 -11.58 18.09
C GLU A 9 -24.10 -11.43 18.30
N GLU A 10 -23.34 -12.50 18.05
CA GLU A 10 -21.90 -12.38 17.93
C GLU A 10 -21.64 -11.46 16.75
N ILE A 11 -21.21 -10.23 17.06
CA ILE A 11 -20.65 -9.32 16.06
C ILE A 11 -19.40 -10.02 15.57
N GLY A 12 -19.49 -10.67 14.41
CA GLY A 12 -18.33 -11.24 13.73
C GLY A 12 -17.25 -10.17 13.61
N SER A 13 -15.99 -10.57 13.75
CA SER A 13 -14.88 -9.64 13.57
C SER A 13 -15.00 -8.98 12.19
N THR A 14 -14.67 -7.70 12.04
CA THR A 14 -14.63 -7.04 10.72
C THR A 14 -13.79 -7.84 9.71
N GLN A 15 -12.84 -8.64 10.18
CA GLN A 15 -12.02 -9.58 9.41
C GLN A 15 -12.82 -10.74 8.78
N ASP A 16 -13.98 -11.11 9.35
CA ASP A 16 -14.85 -12.17 8.83
C ASP A 16 -15.51 -11.75 7.50
N TYR A 17 -15.77 -10.46 7.32
CA TYR A 17 -16.32 -9.89 6.08
C TYR A 17 -15.28 -9.77 4.96
N LEU A 18 -13.99 -9.74 5.29
CA LEU A 18 -12.92 -9.71 4.29
C LEU A 18 -12.83 -11.07 3.58
N LYS A 19 -12.86 -11.06 2.24
CA LYS A 19 -12.77 -12.30 1.43
C LYS A 19 -11.33 -12.81 1.25
N PHE A 20 -10.36 -12.14 1.86
CA PHE A 20 -8.96 -12.52 1.87
C PHE A 20 -8.50 -12.93 3.27
N ALA A 21 -7.50 -13.80 3.34
CA ALA A 21 -6.90 -14.30 4.57
C ALA A 21 -5.71 -13.43 4.97
N GLU A 22 -4.79 -13.18 4.03
CA GLU A 22 -3.59 -12.39 4.28
C GLU A 22 -3.10 -11.71 2.99
N ILE A 23 -2.24 -10.72 3.15
CA ILE A 23 -1.50 -10.08 2.05
C ILE A 23 -0.03 -10.29 2.35
N ARG A 24 0.67 -11.01 1.48
CA ARG A 24 2.09 -11.35 1.65
C ARG A 24 2.82 -11.15 0.33
N ASP A 25 4.00 -10.54 0.39
CA ASP A 25 4.87 -10.31 -0.76
C ASP A 25 4.17 -9.78 -2.01
N SER A 26 3.35 -8.73 -1.87
CA SER A 26 2.62 -8.12 -2.99
C SER A 26 1.57 -9.03 -3.65
N VAL A 27 1.09 -10.04 -2.91
CA VAL A 27 0.07 -11.01 -3.34
C VAL A 27 -1.01 -11.13 -2.26
N ILE A 28 -2.27 -11.12 -2.68
CA ILE A 28 -3.42 -11.38 -1.80
C ILE A 28 -3.69 -12.87 -1.78
N ILE A 29 -3.75 -13.45 -0.58
CA ILE A 29 -4.14 -14.84 -0.36
C ILE A 29 -5.60 -14.85 0.06
N THR A 30 -6.44 -15.54 -0.70
CA THR A 30 -7.87 -15.66 -0.37
C THR A 30 -8.10 -16.65 0.77
N LYS A 31 -9.27 -16.58 1.43
CA LYS A 31 -9.69 -17.60 2.42
C LYS A 31 -9.83 -19.01 1.83
N LYS A 32 -9.73 -19.17 0.50
CA LYS A 32 -9.74 -20.45 -0.23
C LYS A 32 -8.35 -20.90 -0.68
N GLY A 33 -7.30 -20.11 -0.41
CA GLY A 33 -5.91 -20.44 -0.76
C GLY A 33 -5.54 -20.07 -2.19
N GLU A 34 -6.43 -19.40 -2.92
CA GLU A 34 -6.11 -18.78 -4.21
C GLU A 34 -5.25 -17.54 -3.99
N LEU A 35 -4.33 -17.28 -4.92
CA LEU A 35 -3.51 -16.09 -4.96
C LEU A 35 -4.09 -15.06 -5.94
N ARG A 36 -3.94 -13.78 -5.62
CA ARG A 36 -4.28 -12.68 -6.53
C ARG A 36 -3.18 -11.64 -6.54
N ALA A 37 -2.72 -11.29 -7.73
CA ALA A 37 -1.88 -10.12 -7.93
C ALA A 37 -2.73 -8.95 -8.45
N ILE A 38 -2.34 -7.73 -8.09
CA ILE A 38 -2.96 -6.51 -8.60
C ILE A 38 -1.88 -5.71 -9.33
N ILE A 39 -2.19 -5.35 -10.58
CA ILE A 39 -1.34 -4.50 -11.41
C ILE A 39 -2.08 -3.19 -11.65
N MET A 40 -1.43 -2.06 -11.41
CA MET A 40 -1.92 -0.75 -11.86
C MET A 40 -1.50 -0.54 -13.32
N VAL A 41 -2.41 -0.02 -14.13
CA VAL A 41 -2.17 0.21 -15.56
C VAL A 41 -2.47 1.66 -15.95
N SER A 42 -1.67 2.20 -16.86
CA SER A 42 -1.87 3.55 -17.40
C SER A 42 -2.96 3.57 -18.48
N SER A 43 -3.49 4.75 -18.78
CA SER A 43 -4.34 4.99 -19.95
C SER A 43 -3.55 5.58 -21.12
N ILE A 44 -4.09 5.42 -22.33
CA ILE A 44 -3.59 6.07 -23.56
C ILE A 44 -4.69 6.95 -24.18
N ASN A 45 -4.30 8.07 -24.79
CA ASN A 45 -5.23 8.96 -25.50
C ASN A 45 -5.51 8.43 -26.91
N PHE A 46 -6.26 7.33 -27.01
CA PHE A 46 -6.54 6.63 -28.27
C PHE A 46 -7.11 7.55 -29.36
N ALA A 47 -8.06 8.42 -29.02
CA ALA A 47 -8.72 9.31 -29.97
C ALA A 47 -7.81 10.39 -30.57
N LEU A 48 -6.64 10.66 -29.96
CA LEU A 48 -5.66 11.63 -30.47
C LEU A 48 -4.60 11.00 -31.37
N LYS A 49 -4.67 9.69 -31.58
CA LYS A 49 -3.75 8.93 -32.44
C LYS A 49 -4.18 9.00 -33.90
N SER A 50 -3.23 8.88 -34.83
CA SER A 50 -3.59 8.74 -36.25
C SER A 50 -4.35 7.44 -36.51
N GLU A 51 -5.07 7.33 -37.61
CA GLU A 51 -5.78 6.09 -37.97
C GLU A 51 -4.84 4.87 -38.01
N GLN A 52 -3.64 5.04 -38.58
CA GLN A 52 -2.66 3.96 -38.64
C GLN A 52 -2.16 3.55 -37.24
N GLU A 53 -1.97 4.51 -36.34
CA GLU A 53 -1.61 4.22 -34.94
C GLU A 53 -2.78 3.54 -34.19
N GLN A 54 -4.01 3.99 -34.43
CA GLN A 54 -5.21 3.38 -33.84
C GLN A 54 -5.34 1.93 -34.28
N ASP A 55 -5.21 1.64 -35.57
CA ASP A 55 -5.22 0.27 -36.11
C ASP A 55 -4.12 -0.59 -35.48
N ALA A 56 -2.89 -0.06 -35.40
CA ALA A 56 -1.78 -0.78 -34.77
C ALA A 56 -2.07 -1.12 -33.30
N ILE A 57 -2.66 -0.19 -32.55
CA ILE A 57 -3.08 -0.41 -31.15
C ILE A 57 -4.16 -1.49 -31.08
N VAL A 58 -5.15 -1.46 -31.97
CA VAL A 58 -6.23 -2.45 -32.03
C VAL A 58 -5.67 -3.85 -32.34
N PHE A 59 -4.78 -3.98 -33.32
CA PHE A 59 -4.11 -5.24 -33.65
C PHE A 59 -3.25 -5.76 -32.49
N ALA A 60 -2.48 -4.89 -31.83
CA ALA A 60 -1.69 -5.26 -30.65
C ALA A 60 -2.61 -5.74 -29.51
N TYR A 61 -3.72 -5.05 -29.28
CA TYR A 61 -4.69 -5.42 -28.24
C TYR A 61 -5.37 -6.76 -28.56
N GLN A 62 -5.72 -7.02 -29.82
CA GLN A 62 -6.23 -8.33 -30.26
C GLN A 62 -5.21 -9.44 -30.00
N ASN A 63 -3.94 -9.23 -30.34
CA ASN A 63 -2.88 -10.20 -30.08
C ASN A 63 -2.69 -10.47 -28.58
N PHE A 64 -2.81 -9.42 -27.75
CA PHE A 64 -2.82 -9.56 -26.29
C PHE A 64 -4.01 -10.40 -25.80
N LEU A 65 -5.22 -10.14 -26.29
CA LEU A 65 -6.40 -10.94 -25.91
C LEU A 65 -6.23 -12.41 -26.31
N ASN A 66 -5.67 -12.67 -27.50
CA ASN A 66 -5.45 -14.03 -28.00
C ASN A 66 -4.34 -14.79 -27.26
N SER A 67 -3.41 -14.10 -26.61
CA SER A 67 -2.33 -14.74 -25.83
C SER A 67 -2.75 -15.13 -24.42
N MET A 68 -3.88 -14.64 -23.92
CA MET A 68 -4.37 -14.95 -22.57
C MET A 68 -5.02 -16.33 -22.50
N ASN A 69 -4.48 -17.19 -21.64
CA ASN A 69 -5.03 -18.52 -21.33
C ASN A 69 -5.59 -18.64 -19.91
N PHE A 70 -5.70 -17.53 -19.18
CA PHE A 70 -6.29 -17.44 -17.84
C PHE A 70 -7.22 -16.22 -17.75
N PRO A 71 -8.24 -16.26 -16.87
CA PRO A 71 -9.12 -15.11 -16.68
C PRO A 71 -8.37 -13.97 -15.99
N ILE A 72 -8.66 -12.74 -16.40
CA ILE A 72 -8.26 -11.52 -15.68
C ILE A 72 -9.50 -10.72 -15.33
N GLN A 73 -9.38 -9.86 -14.32
CA GLN A 73 -10.43 -8.91 -13.98
C GLN A 73 -9.89 -7.49 -14.14
N ILE A 74 -10.58 -6.68 -14.93
CA ILE A 74 -10.26 -5.26 -15.09
C ILE A 74 -11.18 -4.47 -14.16
N VAL A 75 -10.59 -3.63 -13.30
CA VAL A 75 -11.29 -2.79 -12.34
C VAL A 75 -10.90 -1.34 -12.59
N MET A 76 -11.89 -0.47 -12.70
CA MET A 76 -11.69 0.97 -12.75
C MET A 76 -12.20 1.59 -11.45
N GLN A 77 -11.36 2.40 -10.82
CA GLN A 77 -11.74 3.20 -9.66
C GLN A 77 -11.79 4.65 -10.09
N SER A 78 -12.92 5.32 -9.83
CA SER A 78 -13.09 6.74 -10.11
C SER A 78 -13.27 7.50 -8.81
N LYS A 79 -12.47 8.54 -8.61
CA LYS A 79 -12.53 9.43 -7.45
C LYS A 79 -12.60 10.88 -7.89
N LYS A 80 -13.12 11.77 -7.05
CA LYS A 80 -13.01 13.21 -7.32
C LYS A 80 -11.55 13.61 -7.34
N LEU A 81 -11.18 14.43 -8.31
CA LEU A 81 -9.82 14.95 -8.42
C LEU A 81 -9.51 15.84 -7.21
N ASP A 82 -8.51 15.45 -6.42
CA ASP A 82 -8.01 16.22 -5.29
C ASP A 82 -6.71 16.94 -5.66
N LEU A 83 -6.78 18.27 -5.80
CA LEU A 83 -5.61 19.13 -6.03
C LEU A 83 -5.13 19.84 -4.77
N SER A 84 -5.59 19.47 -3.57
CA SER A 84 -5.28 20.19 -2.32
C SER A 84 -3.78 20.36 -2.10
N LYS A 85 -2.98 19.30 -2.33
CA LYS A 85 -1.50 19.36 -2.23
C LYS A 85 -0.89 20.35 -3.23
N TYR A 86 -1.39 20.38 -4.46
CA TYR A 86 -0.92 21.30 -5.50
C TYR A 86 -1.28 22.75 -5.16
N LEU A 87 -2.54 23.00 -4.77
CA LEU A 87 -3.01 24.31 -4.36
C LEU A 87 -2.26 24.83 -3.12
N GLN A 88 -1.92 23.94 -2.16
CA GLN A 88 -1.11 24.31 -1.00
C GLN A 88 0.31 24.74 -1.41
N LYS A 89 0.94 24.04 -2.36
CA LYS A 89 2.24 24.46 -2.93
C LYS A 89 2.16 25.83 -3.59
N LEU A 90 1.10 26.11 -4.35
CA LEU A 90 0.88 27.43 -4.95
C LEU A 90 0.64 28.51 -3.90
N LYS A 91 -0.15 28.22 -2.85
CA LYS A 91 -0.37 29.14 -1.72
C LYS A 91 0.95 29.46 -1.02
N GLN A 92 1.83 28.48 -0.83
CA GLN A 92 3.16 28.71 -0.24
C GLN A 92 4.07 29.51 -1.17
N ALA A 93 4.06 29.23 -2.48
CA ALA A 93 4.82 29.99 -3.46
C ALA A 93 4.36 31.46 -3.54
N SER A 94 3.05 31.71 -3.48
CA SER A 94 2.46 33.06 -3.44
C SER A 94 2.95 33.89 -2.25
N LYS A 95 3.09 33.28 -1.06
CA LYS A 95 3.62 33.97 0.13
C LYS A 95 5.09 34.40 -0.02
N ASN A 96 5.86 33.66 -0.81
CA ASN A 96 7.29 33.93 -1.02
C ASN A 96 7.55 34.87 -2.21
N GLN A 97 6.51 35.25 -2.97
CA GLN A 97 6.66 36.18 -4.09
C GLN A 97 6.81 37.62 -3.59
N THR A 98 7.87 38.29 -4.05
CA THR A 98 8.14 39.70 -3.75
C THR A 98 7.36 40.66 -4.65
N ASN A 99 6.97 40.22 -5.85
CA ASN A 99 6.18 41.01 -6.78
C ASN A 99 4.68 40.88 -6.47
N GLU A 100 4.07 41.98 -6.05
CA GLU A 100 2.65 42.11 -5.72
C GLU A 100 1.71 41.66 -6.85
N LEU A 101 1.99 42.05 -8.10
CA LEU A 101 1.14 41.69 -9.25
C LEU A 101 1.14 40.18 -9.49
N LEU A 102 2.31 39.55 -9.43
CA LEU A 102 2.43 38.09 -9.56
C LEU A 102 1.74 37.35 -8.40
N ARG A 103 1.80 37.92 -7.19
CA ARG A 103 1.12 37.38 -6.03
C ARG A 103 -0.39 37.37 -6.21
N MET A 104 -0.96 38.51 -6.62
CA MET A 104 -2.39 38.64 -6.92
C MET A 104 -2.82 37.67 -8.03
N GLN A 105 -2.06 37.58 -9.13
CA GLN A 105 -2.36 36.65 -10.21
C GLN A 105 -2.33 35.18 -9.77
N THR A 106 -1.42 34.83 -8.86
CA THR A 106 -1.33 33.47 -8.31
C THR A 106 -2.56 33.15 -7.45
N ILE A 107 -3.05 34.11 -6.65
CA ILE A 107 -4.27 33.95 -5.84
C ILE A 107 -5.49 33.78 -6.75
N ASP A 108 -5.63 34.63 -7.77
CA ASP A 108 -6.74 34.53 -8.73
C ASP A 108 -6.75 33.18 -9.46
N TYR A 109 -5.57 32.67 -9.82
CA TYR A 109 -5.42 31.35 -10.42
C TYR A 109 -5.86 30.22 -9.47
N ILE A 110 -5.46 30.28 -8.19
CA ILE A 110 -5.89 29.32 -7.16
C ILE A 110 -7.42 29.32 -7.05
N ASP A 111 -8.04 30.49 -6.95
CA ASP A 111 -9.50 30.63 -6.83
C ASP A 111 -10.24 30.18 -8.08
N PHE A 112 -9.68 30.44 -9.26
CA PHE A 112 -10.19 29.91 -10.52
C PHE A 112 -10.19 28.37 -10.54
N ILE A 113 -9.07 27.74 -10.18
CA ILE A 113 -8.95 26.28 -10.17
C ILE A 113 -9.89 25.67 -9.12
N GLU A 114 -9.97 26.24 -7.91
CA GLU A 114 -10.89 25.76 -6.86
C GLU A 114 -12.36 25.82 -7.32
N ARG A 115 -12.78 26.89 -8.00
CA ARG A 115 -14.13 27.00 -8.59
C ARG A 115 -14.34 26.01 -9.72
N LEU A 116 -13.38 25.88 -10.62
CA LEU A 116 -13.47 24.98 -11.77
C LEU A 116 -13.67 23.53 -11.33
N ILE A 117 -12.91 23.06 -10.34
CA ILE A 117 -13.04 21.68 -9.83
C ILE A 117 -14.42 21.45 -9.22
N LYS A 118 -14.95 22.42 -8.46
CA LYS A 118 -16.28 22.33 -7.84
C LYS A 118 -17.40 22.26 -8.87
N ILE A 119 -17.29 23.01 -9.97
CA ILE A 119 -18.33 23.07 -11.01
C ILE A 119 -18.25 21.87 -11.95
N ALA A 120 -17.04 21.55 -12.43
CA ALA A 120 -16.84 20.53 -13.46
C ALA A 120 -16.87 19.09 -12.90
N ASN A 121 -16.90 18.91 -11.57
CA ASN A 121 -16.88 17.61 -10.90
C ASN A 121 -15.86 16.64 -11.53
N ILE A 122 -14.63 17.13 -11.68
CA ILE A 122 -13.57 16.41 -12.40
C ILE A 122 -13.20 15.15 -11.61
N MET A 123 -13.13 14.03 -12.32
CA MET A 123 -12.82 12.73 -11.75
C MET A 123 -11.42 12.28 -12.15
N ASP A 124 -10.66 11.77 -11.19
CA ASP A 124 -9.47 10.96 -11.42
C ASP A 124 -9.88 9.49 -11.59
N LYS A 125 -9.28 8.79 -12.55
CA LYS A 125 -9.58 7.40 -12.89
C LYS A 125 -8.32 6.57 -12.85
N LYS A 126 -8.30 5.60 -11.93
CA LYS A 126 -7.25 4.59 -11.83
C LYS A 126 -7.74 3.26 -12.38
N PHE A 127 -6.88 2.57 -13.12
CA PHE A 127 -7.17 1.28 -13.73
C PHE A 127 -6.30 0.21 -13.11
N PHE A 128 -6.92 -0.91 -12.78
CA PHE A 128 -6.27 -2.06 -12.17
C PHE A 128 -6.63 -3.34 -12.93
N VAL A 129 -5.67 -4.24 -13.02
CA VAL A 129 -5.85 -5.60 -13.52
C VAL A 129 -5.56 -6.56 -12.38
N VAL A 130 -6.55 -7.37 -12.02
CA VAL A 130 -6.43 -8.43 -11.01
C VAL A 130 -6.19 -9.74 -11.72
N ILE A 131 -5.10 -10.41 -11.36
CA ILE A 131 -4.66 -11.68 -11.94
C ILE A 131 -4.85 -12.78 -10.89
N PRO A 132 -5.82 -13.69 -11.09
CA PRO A 132 -6.03 -14.82 -10.22
C PRO A 132 -5.05 -15.96 -10.53
N PHE A 133 -4.66 -16.67 -9.48
CA PHE A 133 -4.02 -17.97 -9.56
C PHE A 133 -4.70 -18.90 -8.55
N ALA A 134 -5.32 -19.96 -9.05
CA ALA A 134 -5.88 -21.01 -8.23
C ALA A 134 -4.94 -22.22 -8.32
N PRO A 135 -4.41 -22.72 -7.19
CA PRO A 135 -3.60 -23.93 -7.21
C PRO A 135 -4.46 -25.12 -7.68
N PRO A 136 -3.85 -26.11 -8.36
CA PRO A 136 -4.56 -27.33 -8.73
C PRO A 136 -5.14 -27.96 -7.46
N PRO A 137 -6.38 -28.50 -7.52
CA PRO A 137 -6.98 -29.15 -6.38
C PRO A 137 -6.05 -30.28 -5.94
N LYS A 138 -5.54 -30.21 -4.70
CA LYS A 138 -4.79 -31.31 -4.11
C LYS A 138 -5.74 -32.50 -4.07
N ILE A 139 -5.54 -33.47 -4.97
CA ILE A 139 -6.18 -34.78 -4.87
C ILE A 139 -5.56 -35.42 -3.63
N GLN A 140 -6.15 -35.16 -2.47
CA GLN A 140 -5.81 -35.93 -1.29
C GLN A 140 -6.18 -37.37 -1.63
N PRO A 141 -5.24 -38.34 -1.55
CA PRO A 141 -5.63 -39.74 -1.61
C PRO A 141 -6.66 -39.93 -0.51
N VAL A 142 -7.89 -40.32 -0.90
CA VAL A 142 -8.94 -40.66 0.04
C VAL A 142 -8.42 -41.88 0.81
N ALA A 143 -7.73 -41.63 1.92
CA ALA A 143 -7.44 -42.65 2.90
C ALA A 143 -8.81 -43.20 3.32
N LYS A 144 -8.97 -44.51 3.13
CA LYS A 144 -10.19 -45.29 3.36
C LYS A 144 -10.54 -45.35 4.86
N ASP A 145 -10.79 -44.22 5.51
CA ASP A 145 -11.25 -44.19 6.91
C ASP A 145 -12.51 -43.33 7.05
N PHE A 146 -13.60 -43.90 6.55
CA PHE A 146 -14.98 -43.47 6.80
C PHE A 146 -15.41 -43.87 8.23
N LYS A 147 -14.80 -43.32 9.27
CA LYS A 147 -15.30 -43.41 10.67
C LYS A 147 -14.97 -42.16 11.46
N GLY A 148 -15.74 -41.09 11.28
CA GLY A 148 -15.61 -39.92 12.14
C GLY A 148 -16.31 -38.67 11.64
N ILE A 149 -17.63 -38.71 11.45
CA ILE A 149 -18.44 -37.49 11.36
C ILE A 149 -18.51 -36.90 12.78
N ILE A 150 -17.60 -35.98 13.13
CA ILE A 150 -17.74 -35.13 14.32
C ILE A 150 -17.52 -33.66 13.95
N LYS A 151 -18.68 -32.99 13.90
CA LYS A 151 -18.96 -31.58 14.21
C LYS A 151 -17.79 -30.76 14.74
N ASN A 152 -17.26 -29.89 13.89
CA ASN A 152 -17.08 -28.46 14.13
C ASN A 152 -16.52 -27.84 12.83
N ALA A 153 -17.42 -27.35 11.98
CA ALA A 153 -17.07 -26.60 10.78
C ALA A 153 -16.66 -25.17 11.16
N GLN A 154 -15.57 -25.05 11.93
CA GLN A 154 -14.67 -23.92 11.77
C GLN A 154 -13.76 -24.31 10.61
N THR A 155 -13.88 -23.57 9.51
CA THR A 155 -13.09 -23.74 8.30
C THR A 155 -11.63 -24.03 8.64
N PRO A 156 -11.03 -25.13 8.15
CA PRO A 156 -9.62 -25.40 8.40
C PRO A 156 -8.83 -24.21 7.87
N ALA A 157 -8.08 -23.55 8.75
CA ALA A 157 -7.10 -22.56 8.34
C ALA A 157 -6.19 -23.24 7.30
N LEU A 158 -6.26 -22.78 6.06
CA LEU A 158 -5.44 -23.30 4.98
C LEU A 158 -3.97 -23.05 5.33
N GLN A 159 -3.30 -24.09 5.82
CA GLN A 159 -1.86 -24.08 6.01
C GLN A 159 -1.22 -24.25 4.63
N ILE A 160 -1.08 -23.15 3.90
CA ILE A 160 -0.22 -23.10 2.71
C ILE A 160 1.21 -23.18 3.24
N THR A 161 1.92 -24.25 2.91
CA THR A 161 3.34 -24.37 3.26
C THR A 161 4.11 -23.26 2.53
N LEU A 162 5.16 -22.74 3.16
CA LEU A 162 6.01 -21.69 2.57
C LEU A 162 6.53 -22.08 1.18
N ASP A 163 6.91 -23.35 1.01
CA ASP A 163 7.39 -23.88 -0.28
C ASP A 163 6.32 -23.85 -1.37
N GLU A 164 5.09 -24.26 -1.04
CA GLU A 164 3.95 -24.24 -1.97
C GLU A 164 3.62 -22.81 -2.38
N PHE A 165 3.63 -21.88 -1.42
CA PHE A 165 3.43 -20.47 -1.72
C PHE A 165 4.49 -19.93 -2.68
N ASN A 166 5.77 -20.25 -2.47
CA ASN A 166 6.85 -19.79 -3.31
C ASN A 166 6.71 -20.31 -4.75
N SER A 167 6.35 -21.59 -4.93
CA SER A 167 6.08 -22.15 -6.26
C SER A 167 4.90 -21.47 -6.94
N TRP A 168 3.77 -21.32 -6.25
CA TRP A 168 2.57 -20.68 -6.80
C TRP A 168 2.79 -19.20 -7.12
N LYS A 169 3.58 -18.50 -6.30
CA LYS A 169 4.01 -17.12 -6.55
C LYS A 169 4.85 -17.03 -7.82
N GLN A 170 5.69 -18.02 -8.09
CA GLN A 170 6.50 -18.09 -9.31
C GLN A 170 5.61 -18.23 -10.56
N GLU A 171 4.60 -19.10 -10.51
CA GLU A 171 3.61 -19.24 -11.59
C GLU A 171 2.77 -17.98 -11.77
N LEU A 172 2.33 -17.36 -10.67
CA LEU A 172 1.63 -16.08 -10.71
C LEU A 172 2.51 -14.97 -11.32
N LYS A 173 3.81 -14.96 -11.02
CA LYS A 173 4.77 -14.02 -11.62
C LYS A 173 4.87 -14.19 -13.13
N GLN A 174 4.89 -15.42 -13.63
CA GLN A 174 4.85 -15.67 -15.08
C GLN A 174 3.57 -15.09 -15.71
N ARG A 175 2.41 -15.25 -15.05
CA ARG A 175 1.16 -14.63 -15.52
C ARG A 175 1.24 -13.11 -15.53
N ILE A 176 1.83 -12.50 -14.50
CA ILE A 176 2.06 -11.06 -14.44
C ILE A 176 2.92 -10.60 -15.63
N GLU A 177 4.03 -11.29 -15.91
CA GLU A 177 4.94 -10.94 -17.01
C GLU A 177 4.25 -11.02 -18.38
N VAL A 178 3.41 -12.04 -18.61
CA VAL A 178 2.60 -12.15 -19.83
C VAL A 178 1.66 -10.95 -19.99
N ILE A 179 0.96 -10.56 -18.92
CA ILE A 179 0.07 -9.39 -18.94
C ILE A 179 0.86 -8.10 -19.15
N GLN A 180 1.97 -7.90 -18.45
CA GLN A 180 2.77 -6.68 -18.57
C GLN A 180 3.38 -6.53 -19.97
N SER A 181 3.89 -7.63 -20.53
CA SER A 181 4.43 -7.65 -21.90
C SER A 181 3.33 -7.37 -22.94
N GLY A 182 2.19 -8.04 -22.79
CA GLY A 182 1.03 -7.84 -23.67
C GLY A 182 0.52 -6.40 -23.65
N LEU A 183 0.30 -5.83 -22.47
CA LEU A 183 -0.08 -4.41 -22.32
C LEU A 183 1.00 -3.45 -22.83
N GLY A 184 2.28 -3.78 -22.59
CA GLY A 184 3.41 -3.01 -23.10
C GLY A 184 3.42 -2.90 -24.63
N SER A 185 3.06 -3.99 -25.33
CA SER A 185 2.95 -3.99 -26.80
C SER A 185 1.85 -3.05 -27.33
N VAL A 186 0.82 -2.78 -26.53
CA VAL A 186 -0.26 -1.82 -26.81
C VAL A 186 0.15 -0.38 -26.47
N GLY A 187 1.31 -0.19 -25.84
CA GLY A 187 1.78 1.10 -25.32
C GLY A 187 1.20 1.44 -23.94
N ILE A 188 0.62 0.46 -23.24
CA ILE A 188 0.09 0.62 -21.89
C ILE A 188 1.17 0.23 -20.88
N ARG A 189 1.55 1.18 -20.02
CA ARG A 189 2.47 0.92 -18.90
C ARG A 189 1.73 0.22 -17.78
N SER A 190 2.42 -0.71 -17.12
CA SER A 190 1.84 -1.51 -16.06
C SER A 190 2.86 -1.80 -14.95
N ALA A 191 2.42 -1.74 -13.70
CA ALA A 191 3.26 -2.00 -12.53
C ALA A 191 2.50 -2.80 -11.49
N GLN A 192 3.11 -3.86 -10.95
CA GLN A 192 2.55 -4.62 -9.83
C GLN A 192 2.51 -3.74 -8.58
N LEU A 193 1.39 -3.76 -7.86
CA LEU A 193 1.28 -3.09 -6.57
C LEU A 193 2.07 -3.82 -5.51
N ASN A 194 2.81 -3.08 -4.68
CA ASN A 194 3.46 -3.65 -3.50
C ASN A 194 2.45 -3.92 -2.36
N THR A 195 2.86 -4.64 -1.32
CA THR A 195 1.98 -4.96 -0.16
C THR A 195 1.32 -3.71 0.43
N GLN A 196 2.07 -2.62 0.62
CA GLN A 196 1.56 -1.39 1.21
C GLN A 196 0.49 -0.73 0.32
N GLN A 197 0.74 -0.65 -0.99
CA GLN A 197 -0.19 -0.12 -1.97
C GLN A 197 -1.47 -0.96 -2.08
N ILE A 198 -1.37 -2.29 -1.91
CA ILE A 198 -2.55 -3.16 -1.85
C ILE A 198 -3.37 -2.86 -0.60
N ILE A 199 -2.72 -2.70 0.56
CA ILE A 199 -3.40 -2.36 1.82
C ILE A 199 -4.12 -1.01 1.68
N GLU A 200 -3.43 0.01 1.16
CA GLU A 200 -4.01 1.33 0.89
C GLU A 200 -5.19 1.23 -0.06
N LEU A 201 -5.04 0.51 -1.19
CA LEU A 201 -6.12 0.32 -2.15
C LEU A 201 -7.35 -0.35 -1.51
N LEU A 202 -7.14 -1.38 -0.69
CA LEU A 202 -8.25 -2.06 -0.02
C LEU A 202 -8.88 -1.15 1.04
N TYR A 203 -8.10 -0.43 1.83
CA TYR A 203 -8.61 0.55 2.78
C TYR A 203 -9.48 1.61 2.08
N GLU A 204 -9.00 2.13 0.95
CA GLU A 204 -9.74 3.07 0.12
C GLU A 204 -11.05 2.50 -0.44
N ILE A 205 -11.09 1.19 -0.73
CA ILE A 205 -12.28 0.51 -1.26
C ILE A 205 -13.30 0.22 -0.15
N TYR A 206 -12.85 -0.22 1.02
CA TYR A 206 -13.74 -0.55 2.14
C TYR A 206 -14.23 0.70 2.90
N ASN A 207 -13.44 1.78 2.90
CA ASN A 207 -13.75 3.02 3.63
C ASN A 207 -13.79 4.25 2.70
N PRO A 208 -14.72 4.34 1.74
CA PRO A 208 -14.75 5.41 0.74
C PRO A 208 -14.95 6.82 1.33
N GLU A 209 -15.68 6.92 2.44
CA GLU A 209 -15.96 8.19 3.15
C GLU A 209 -14.76 8.69 3.99
N GLU A 210 -14.03 7.77 4.63
CA GLU A 210 -12.87 8.07 5.49
C GLU A 210 -11.59 8.23 4.68
N ALA A 211 -11.36 7.41 3.65
CA ALA A 211 -10.19 7.53 2.78
C ALA A 211 -10.15 8.86 1.99
N SER A 212 -11.29 9.54 1.88
CA SER A 212 -11.38 10.90 1.32
C SER A 212 -10.96 11.99 2.32
N LYS A 213 -11.00 11.70 3.63
CA LYS A 213 -10.76 12.65 4.73
C LYS A 213 -9.42 12.42 5.43
N GLU A 214 -9.01 11.17 5.57
CA GLU A 214 -7.75 10.74 6.18
C GLU A 214 -6.85 10.14 5.11
N LYS A 215 -5.84 10.91 4.69
CA LYS A 215 -4.71 10.34 3.97
C LYS A 215 -3.91 9.53 5.00
N LEU A 216 -3.61 8.26 4.71
CA LEU A 216 -2.68 7.43 5.49
C LEU A 216 -1.21 7.90 5.35
N THR A 217 -0.99 9.21 5.35
CA THR A 217 0.29 9.84 5.69
C THR A 217 0.18 10.05 7.20
N GLU A 218 0.61 9.08 8.00
CA GLU A 218 1.83 9.23 8.82
C GLU A 218 2.37 7.87 9.32
N ALA A 219 2.39 6.81 8.50
CA ALA A 219 3.08 5.57 8.89
C ALA A 219 4.62 5.75 9.01
N GLU A 220 5.19 6.78 8.39
CA GLU A 220 6.58 7.19 8.60
C GLU A 220 6.77 7.96 9.92
N GLU A 221 5.80 8.75 10.38
CA GLU A 221 5.90 9.52 11.64
C GLU A 221 5.58 8.67 12.89
N LEU A 222 4.81 7.59 12.76
CA LEU A 222 4.55 6.63 13.85
C LEU A 222 5.72 5.69 14.16
N SER A 223 6.79 5.70 13.36
CA SER A 223 8.00 4.90 13.61
C SER A 223 9.03 5.62 14.49
N ALA A 224 8.77 6.86 14.90
CA ALA A 224 9.65 7.66 15.73
C ALA A 224 8.95 8.21 16.98
N GLU A 225 8.69 7.33 17.93
CA GLU A 225 8.76 7.70 19.35
C GLU A 225 9.19 6.46 20.16
N VAL A 226 10.48 6.14 20.05
CA VAL A 226 11.14 5.33 21.08
C VAL A 226 11.22 6.22 22.30
N ILE A 227 10.25 6.08 23.20
CA ILE A 227 10.35 6.62 24.55
C ILE A 227 11.48 5.85 25.22
N GLU A 228 12.69 6.42 25.26
CA GLU A 228 13.72 5.97 26.19
C GLU A 228 13.17 6.19 27.60
N SER A 229 12.88 5.08 28.28
CA SER A 229 12.58 5.11 29.71
C SER A 229 13.80 5.67 30.44
N GLU A 230 13.62 6.82 31.09
CA GLU A 230 14.64 7.50 31.88
C GLU A 230 15.00 6.63 33.09
N LEU A 231 16.01 5.77 32.93
CA LEU A 231 16.60 4.99 34.01
C LEU A 231 17.46 5.92 34.88
N GLU A 232 16.99 6.10 36.11
CA GLU A 232 17.73 6.33 37.35
C GLU A 232 18.98 7.23 37.28
N LYS A 233 18.81 8.49 37.71
CA LYS A 233 19.92 9.30 38.21
C LYS A 233 20.51 8.64 39.47
N PRO A 234 21.81 8.29 39.53
CA PRO A 234 22.42 7.94 40.80
C PRO A 234 22.55 9.19 41.67
N ALA A 235 22.25 9.04 42.96
CA ALA A 235 22.24 10.10 43.96
C ALA A 235 23.61 10.81 44.11
N PRO A 236 23.64 12.07 44.61
CA PRO A 236 24.87 12.85 44.73
C PRO A 236 25.75 12.28 45.84
N LYS A 237 27.05 12.09 45.57
CA LYS A 237 28.04 11.80 46.61
C LYS A 237 28.25 13.04 47.48
N GLU A 238 27.97 12.92 48.77
CA GLU A 238 28.41 13.87 49.78
C GLU A 238 29.95 13.89 49.86
N ASN A 239 30.55 15.08 49.83
CA ASN A 239 31.96 15.29 50.16
C ASN A 239 32.15 15.40 51.68
N PRO A 240 33.23 14.85 52.26
CA PRO A 240 33.68 15.27 53.57
C PRO A 240 34.56 16.53 53.49
N PRO A 241 34.67 17.35 54.56
CA PRO A 241 35.21 18.70 54.47
C PRO A 241 36.74 18.79 54.66
N ALA A 242 37.30 19.73 53.89
CA ALA A 242 38.40 20.67 54.15
C ALA A 242 39.65 20.28 54.97
N GLY A 243 40.82 20.46 54.34
CA GLY A 243 42.13 20.77 54.93
C GLY A 243 43.25 20.15 54.10
N GLY A 244 44.32 20.81 53.64
CA GLY A 244 44.79 22.20 53.68
C GLY A 244 46.25 22.19 53.17
N LYS A 245 46.67 23.24 52.42
CA LYS A 245 48.08 23.60 52.03
C LYS A 245 48.83 22.52 51.21
N GLU A 246 49.74 22.78 50.27
CA GLU A 246 50.77 23.80 50.06
C GLU A 246 51.28 23.66 48.58
N GLU A 247 51.86 24.74 48.03
CA GLU A 247 53.02 24.87 47.10
C GLU A 247 53.52 23.65 46.27
N SER A 248 54.12 23.70 45.06
CA SER A 248 54.69 24.73 44.18
C SER A 248 55.24 24.02 42.91
N GLU A 249 55.62 24.79 41.87
CA GLU A 249 56.64 24.46 40.83
C GLU A 249 56.29 23.42 39.73
N SER A 250 56.32 23.74 38.42
CA SER A 250 57.42 24.20 37.53
C SER A 250 58.06 23.05 36.74
N ALA A 251 58.24 23.29 35.43
CA ALA A 251 59.07 22.57 34.46
C ALA A 251 58.58 21.17 34.04
N ALA A 252 58.85 20.62 32.86
CA ALA A 252 59.26 21.05 31.53
C ALA A 252 59.42 19.73 30.74
N ALA A 253 59.38 19.83 29.41
CA ALA A 253 60.22 19.03 28.52
C ALA A 253 59.82 17.56 28.16
N THR A 254 59.44 17.43 26.88
CA THR A 254 60.02 16.53 25.84
C THR A 254 59.66 15.03 25.70
N THR A 255 59.28 14.73 24.45
CA THR A 255 59.69 13.58 23.57
C THR A 255 58.94 12.24 23.57
N SER A 256 58.83 11.75 22.32
CA SER A 256 58.87 10.35 21.86
C SER A 256 57.51 9.65 21.75
N ALA A 257 56.92 9.46 20.57
CA ALA A 257 57.32 8.61 19.43
C ALA A 257 57.20 7.09 19.66
N GLY A 258 56.52 6.42 18.72
CA GLY A 258 56.45 4.96 18.53
C GLY A 258 55.25 4.33 19.25
N LYS A 259 54.29 3.68 18.59
CA LYS A 259 54.38 2.78 17.44
C LYS A 259 53.03 2.71 16.71
#